data_AF-A0A958W501-F1
#
_entry.id   AF-A0A958W501-F1
#
_cell.length_a   1.000
_cell.length_b   1.000
_cell.length_c   1.000
_cell.angle_alpha   90.00
_cell.angle_beta   90.00
_cell.angle_gamma   90.00
#
_symmetry.space_group_name_H-M   'P 1'
#
loop_
_entity.id
_entity.type
_entity.pdbx_description
1 polymer ?
#
loop_
_entity_poly.entity_id
_entity_poly.type
_entity_poly.pdbx_seq_one_letter_code
_entity_poly.pdbx_strand_id
1 'polypeptide(L)'
;MKVKLLFFVACCFMLADATAQKKYGDLATGPYKKLVIRGAMVLPGHGGPPVGPFDIVIQNNMITDMIPFDPVTAERRGATERVTGDRVIDATGKYVMPGMIDLH
;
A
#
# COMPACT_ATOMS: atom_id res chain seq x y z
N MET A 1 -10.08 -4.55 -45.01
CA MET A 1 -9.65 -5.40 -43.86
C MET A 1 -8.27 -5.03 -43.31
N LYS A 2 -7.32 -4.51 -44.11
CA LYS A 2 -5.97 -4.13 -43.66
C LYS A 2 -5.92 -2.96 -42.65
N VAL A 3 -6.80 -1.97 -42.79
CA VAL A 3 -6.86 -0.78 -41.90
C VAL A 3 -7.41 -1.11 -40.50
N LYS A 4 -8.38 -2.03 -40.39
CA LYS A 4 -8.90 -2.49 -39.09
C LYS A 4 -7.86 -3.30 -38.30
N LEU A 5 -7.01 -4.05 -39.00
CA LEU A 5 -5.91 -4.82 -38.40
C LEU A 5 -4.78 -3.88 -37.92
N LEU A 6 -4.49 -2.79 -38.65
CA LEU A 6 -3.51 -1.79 -38.26
C LEU A 6 -3.92 -1.00 -37.00
N PHE A 7 -5.22 -0.68 -36.87
CA PHE A 7 -5.76 0.01 -35.69
C PHE A 7 -5.75 -0.88 -34.43
N PHE A 8 -6.00 -2.19 -34.60
CA PHE A 8 -5.99 -3.14 -33.49
C PHE A 8 -4.57 -3.38 -32.94
N VAL A 9 -3.56 -3.41 -33.82
CA VAL A 9 -2.14 -3.55 -33.43
C VAL A 9 -1.60 -2.27 -32.79
N ALA A 10 -2.02 -1.08 -33.25
CA ALA A 10 -1.62 0.19 -32.65
C ALA A 10 -2.16 0.38 -31.22
N CYS A 11 -3.35 -0.16 -30.91
CA CYS A 11 -3.91 -0.14 -29.56
C CYS A 11 -3.13 -1.03 -28.57
N CYS A 12 -2.58 -2.16 -29.05
CA CYS A 12 -1.74 -3.04 -28.25
C CYS A 12 -0.39 -2.42 -27.85
N PHE A 13 0.14 -1.46 -28.61
CA PHE A 13 1.46 -0.87 -28.34
C PHE A 13 1.42 0.25 -27.28
N MET A 14 0.24 0.82 -26.99
CA MET A 14 0.06 1.86 -25.97
C MET A 14 -0.14 1.31 -24.54
N LEU A 15 -0.27 -0.01 -24.39
CA LEU A 15 -0.42 -0.69 -23.09
C LEU A 15 0.92 -1.11 -22.46
N ALA A 16 2.04 -0.84 -23.14
CA ALA A 16 3.37 -1.21 -22.66
C ALA A 16 3.86 -0.19 -21.60
N ASP A 17 3.59 -0.55 -20.35
CA ASP A 17 4.33 -0.19 -19.15
C ASP A 17 4.51 1.30 -18.85
N ALA A 18 3.50 1.88 -18.19
CA ALA A 18 3.68 3.01 -17.29
C ALA A 18 4.40 2.54 -16.00
N THR A 19 5.63 2.02 -16.08
CA THR A 19 6.42 1.70 -14.88
C THR A 19 7.37 2.85 -14.57
N ALA A 20 6.86 3.86 -13.85
CA ALA A 20 7.68 4.91 -13.26
C ALA A 20 8.58 4.39 -12.10
N GLN A 21 8.32 3.17 -11.62
CA GLN A 21 8.95 2.64 -10.41
C GLN A 21 10.02 1.59 -10.72
N LYS A 22 11.21 1.79 -10.13
CA LYS A 22 12.34 0.84 -10.21
C LYS A 22 11.92 -0.52 -9.63
N LYS A 23 12.11 -1.60 -10.41
CA LYS A 23 11.91 -2.96 -9.93
C LYS A 23 13.18 -3.41 -9.20
N TYR A 24 13.04 -3.82 -7.94
CA TYR A 24 14.17 -4.24 -7.10
C TYR A 24 14.45 -5.75 -7.18
N GLY A 25 13.78 -6.48 -8.09
CA GLY A 25 13.93 -7.92 -8.25
C GLY A 25 13.68 -8.67 -6.94
N ASP A 26 14.55 -9.61 -6.62
CA ASP A 26 14.46 -10.46 -5.42
C ASP A 26 14.67 -9.69 -4.10
N LEU A 27 15.14 -8.43 -4.15
CA LEU A 27 15.33 -7.58 -2.97
C LEU A 27 14.02 -6.98 -2.46
N ALA A 28 12.94 -7.02 -3.25
CA ALA A 28 11.63 -6.52 -2.84
C ALA A 28 10.54 -7.58 -3.05
N THR A 29 9.61 -7.66 -2.10
CA THR A 29 8.42 -8.51 -2.22
C THR A 29 7.21 -7.67 -2.62
N GLY A 30 6.40 -8.20 -3.53
CA GLY A 30 5.28 -7.50 -4.15
C GLY A 30 5.43 -7.47 -5.69
N PRO A 31 4.53 -6.80 -6.41
CA PRO A 31 3.40 -6.00 -5.92
C PRO A 31 2.28 -6.86 -5.33
N TYR A 32 1.64 -6.37 -4.27
CA TYR A 32 0.43 -6.97 -3.70
C TYR A 32 -0.81 -6.26 -4.24
N LYS A 33 -1.90 -6.97 -4.53
CA LYS A 33 -3.16 -6.32 -4.94
C LYS A 33 -3.76 -5.59 -3.75
N LYS A 34 -3.65 -6.18 -2.55
CA LYS A 34 -4.03 -5.58 -1.27
C LYS A 34 -3.00 -5.89 -0.18
N LEU A 35 -2.31 -4.85 0.29
CA LEU A 35 -1.42 -4.89 1.44
C LEU A 35 -2.11 -4.22 2.64
N VAL A 36 -2.03 -4.83 3.81
CA VAL A 36 -2.53 -4.25 5.06
C VAL A 36 -1.40 -4.17 6.07
N ILE A 37 -1.15 -2.99 6.63
CA ILE A 37 -0.18 -2.78 7.72
C ILE A 37 -1.00 -2.53 8.99
N ARG A 38 -0.91 -3.41 9.99
CA ARG A 38 -1.77 -3.38 11.18
C ARG A 38 -1.08 -2.75 12.38
N GLY A 39 -1.81 -1.93 13.12
CA GLY A 39 -1.40 -1.42 14.43
C GLY A 39 -0.19 -0.49 14.42
N ALA A 40 0.07 0.21 13.31
CA ALA A 40 1.23 1.09 13.18
C ALA A 40 0.99 2.45 13.81
N MET A 41 2.00 3.01 14.46
CA MET A 41 2.07 4.45 14.75
C MET A 41 2.55 5.21 13.50
N VAL A 42 1.88 6.27 13.12
CA VAL A 42 2.16 7.01 11.88
C VAL A 42 2.93 8.28 12.18
N LEU A 43 4.10 8.43 11.53
CA LEU A 43 4.86 9.67 11.50
C LEU A 43 4.40 10.48 10.27
N PRO A 44 3.68 11.60 10.42
CA PRO A 44 2.92 12.20 9.32
C PRO A 44 3.75 13.01 8.30
N GLY A 45 5.09 13.04 8.42
CA GLY A 45 5.99 13.73 7.47
C GLY A 45 6.02 15.26 7.57
N HIS A 46 4.97 15.90 8.11
CA HIS A 46 4.91 17.36 8.30
C HIS A 46 5.57 17.86 9.61
N GLY A 47 6.36 17.02 10.29
CA GLY A 47 7.02 17.34 11.55
C GLY A 47 6.13 17.31 12.80
N GLY A 48 4.87 16.87 12.69
CA GLY A 48 3.99 16.66 13.84
C GLY A 48 4.34 15.41 14.67
N PRO A 49 3.75 15.27 15.86
CA PRO A 49 3.93 14.08 16.69
C PRO A 49 3.36 12.82 16.01
N PRO A 50 3.82 11.62 16.40
CA PRO A 50 3.24 10.36 15.93
C PRO A 50 1.76 10.23 16.29
N VAL A 51 0.94 9.68 15.38
CA VAL A 51 -0.50 9.45 15.58
C VAL A 51 -0.88 7.99 15.36
N GLY A 52 -1.90 7.50 16.06
CA GLY A 52 -2.40 6.12 15.90
C GLY A 52 -2.66 5.40 17.22
N PRO A 53 -2.72 4.06 17.21
CA PRO A 53 -2.33 3.17 16.12
C PRO A 53 -3.37 3.07 14.97
N PHE A 54 -2.90 2.77 13.76
CA PHE A 54 -3.73 2.64 12.55
C PHE A 54 -3.52 1.30 11.84
N ASP A 55 -4.60 0.77 11.26
CA ASP A 55 -4.57 -0.26 10.23
C ASP A 55 -4.62 0.43 8.85
N ILE A 56 -3.52 0.39 8.12
CA ILE A 56 -3.34 1.07 6.84
C ILE A 56 -3.60 0.08 5.70
N VAL A 57 -4.49 0.46 4.78
CA VAL A 57 -4.86 -0.37 3.63
C VAL A 57 -4.26 0.23 2.37
N ILE A 58 -3.50 -0.58 1.65
CA ILE A 58 -2.84 -0.20 0.39
C ILE A 58 -3.36 -1.11 -0.71
N GLN A 59 -3.89 -0.52 -1.78
CA GLN A 59 -4.36 -1.23 -2.97
C GLN A 59 -3.79 -0.59 -4.21
N ASN A 60 -3.27 -1.39 -5.14
CA ASN A 60 -2.73 -0.91 -6.42
C ASN A 60 -1.76 0.28 -6.25
N ASN A 61 -0.84 0.19 -5.29
CA ASN A 61 0.16 1.23 -4.93
C ASN A 61 -0.42 2.54 -4.37
N MET A 62 -1.69 2.56 -3.95
CA MET A 62 -2.35 3.70 -3.33
C MET A 62 -2.77 3.36 -1.90
N ILE A 63 -2.55 4.29 -0.96
CA ILE A 63 -3.16 4.20 0.38
C ILE A 63 -4.65 4.51 0.19
N THR A 64 -5.50 3.51 0.35
CA THR A 64 -6.96 3.65 0.17
C THR A 64 -7.68 3.97 1.46
N ASP A 65 -7.12 3.55 2.60
CA ASP A 65 -7.75 3.77 3.90
C ASP A 65 -6.73 3.77 5.05
N MET A 66 -7.06 4.48 6.12
CA MET A 66 -6.33 4.53 7.38
C MET A 66 -7.32 4.41 8.53
N ILE A 67 -7.48 3.19 9.05
CA ILE A 67 -8.51 2.87 10.02
C ILE A 67 -7.93 2.99 11.43
N PRO A 68 -8.43 3.88 12.29
CA PRO A 68 -7.98 3.95 13.67
C PRO A 68 -8.21 2.60 14.35
N PHE A 69 -7.16 2.08 14.97
CA PHE A 69 -7.25 0.85 15.75
C PHE A 69 -7.11 1.18 17.22
N ASP A 70 -8.11 0.78 18.03
CA ASP A 70 -8.03 0.86 19.47
C ASP A 70 -7.79 -0.54 20.05
N PRO A 71 -6.57 -0.82 20.55
CA PRO A 71 -6.24 -2.12 21.12
C PRO A 71 -7.09 -2.46 22.36
N VAL A 72 -7.49 -1.48 23.16
CA VAL A 72 -8.21 -1.70 24.42
C VAL A 72 -9.64 -2.17 24.15
N THR A 73 -10.33 -1.54 23.20
CA THR A 73 -11.68 -1.97 22.82
C THR A 73 -11.68 -3.26 22.01
N ALA A 74 -10.62 -3.52 21.23
CA ALA A 74 -10.46 -4.79 20.51
C ALA A 74 -10.30 -5.99 21.45
N GLU A 75 -9.50 -5.85 22.52
CA GLU A 75 -9.36 -6.90 23.55
C GLU A 75 -10.70 -7.19 24.27
N ARG A 76 -11.48 -6.14 24.56
CA ARG A 76 -12.76 -6.27 25.27
C ARG A 76 -13.89 -6.86 24.42
N ARG A 77 -13.87 -6.67 23.10
CA ARG A 77 -14.97 -7.11 22.20
C ARG A 77 -14.83 -8.56 21.72
N GLY A 78 -13.73 -9.24 22.04
CA GLY A 78 -13.39 -10.52 21.39
C GLY A 78 -13.00 -10.31 19.91
N ALA A 79 -12.63 -11.39 19.23
CA ALA A 79 -12.03 -11.37 17.89
C ALA A 79 -12.92 -10.68 16.83
N THR A 80 -12.85 -9.36 16.75
CA THR A 80 -13.40 -8.59 15.64
C THR A 80 -12.52 -8.85 14.43
N GLU A 81 -13.13 -9.22 13.30
CA GLU A 81 -12.40 -9.44 12.05
C GLU A 81 -11.66 -8.16 11.64
N ARG A 82 -10.33 -8.16 11.79
CA ARG A 82 -9.49 -7.05 11.34
C ARG A 82 -9.30 -7.11 9.83
N VAL A 83 -9.11 -5.94 9.23
CA VAL A 83 -8.92 -5.83 7.78
C VAL A 83 -7.77 -6.71 7.31
N THR A 84 -8.02 -7.50 6.28
CA THR A 84 -7.11 -8.49 5.70
C THR A 84 -6.87 -8.21 4.21
N GLY A 85 -5.78 -8.75 3.67
CA GLY A 85 -5.33 -8.63 2.29
C GLY A 85 -4.34 -9.73 1.91
N ASP A 86 -3.82 -9.70 0.69
CA ASP A 86 -2.84 -10.68 0.17
C ASP A 86 -1.58 -10.74 1.04
N ARG A 87 -1.22 -9.59 1.61
CA ARG A 87 -0.14 -9.47 2.59
C ARG A 87 -0.63 -8.66 3.77
N VAL A 88 -0.36 -9.19 4.95
CA VAL A 88 -0.55 -8.49 6.22
C VAL A 88 0.81 -8.32 6.88
N ILE A 89 1.13 -7.11 7.28
CA ILE A 89 2.30 -6.77 8.08
C ILE A 89 1.80 -6.40 9.48
N ASP A 90 2.30 -7.09 10.50
CA ASP A 90 2.08 -6.71 11.89
C ASP A 90 3.09 -5.62 12.29
N ALA A 91 2.59 -4.41 12.45
CA ALA A 91 3.35 -3.25 12.86
C ALA A 91 3.06 -2.83 14.31
N THR A 92 2.51 -3.73 15.13
CA THR A 92 2.31 -3.46 16.57
C THR A 92 3.65 -3.10 17.23
N GLY A 93 3.65 -1.97 17.95
CA GLY A 93 4.85 -1.40 18.58
C GLY A 93 5.87 -0.81 17.59
N LYS A 94 5.51 -0.64 16.32
CA LYS A 94 6.37 -0.09 15.26
C LYS A 94 5.79 1.21 14.72
N TYR A 95 6.64 1.91 13.97
CA TYR A 95 6.29 3.14 13.30
C TYR A 95 6.29 2.95 11.78
N VAL A 96 5.44 3.70 11.12
CA VAL A 96 5.48 3.91 9.67
C VAL A 96 5.75 5.38 9.39
N MET A 97 6.54 5.64 8.35
CA MET A 97 6.88 6.98 7.89
C MET A 97 6.74 7.05 6.36
N PRO A 98 6.58 8.26 5.79
CA PRO A 98 6.76 8.48 4.37
C PRO A 98 8.09 7.91 3.88
N GLY A 99 8.10 7.47 2.62
CA GLY A 99 9.33 7.06 1.97
C GLY A 99 10.34 8.21 1.95
N MET A 100 11.62 7.87 2.14
CA MET A 100 12.70 8.84 2.03
C MET A 100 12.81 9.32 0.57
N ILE A 101 12.97 10.63 0.40
CA ILE A 101 13.18 11.27 -0.90
C ILE A 101 14.57 11.89 -0.88
N ASP A 102 15.43 11.45 -1.79
CA ASP A 102 16.73 12.07 -2.05
C ASP A 102 16.61 13.02 -3.25
N LEU A 103 17.12 14.24 -3.11
CA LEU A 103 17.01 15.32 -4.11
C LEU A 103 18.37 15.73 -4.70
N HIS A 104 19.45 15.09 -4.25
CA HIS A 104 20.82 15.34 -4.72
C HIS A 104 21.28 14.22 -5.65
#